data_AF-A0AAN6S6X3-F1
#
_entry.id   AF-A0AAN6S6X3-F1
#
_cell.length_a   1.000
_cell.length_b   1.000
_cell.length_c   1.000
_cell.angle_alpha   90.00
_cell.angle_beta   90.00
_cell.angle_gamma   90.00
#
_symmetry.space_group_name_H-M   'P 1'
#
loop_
_entity.id
_entity.type
_entity.pdbx_description
1 polymer ?
#
loop_
_entity_poly.entity_id
_entity_poly.type
_entity_poly.pdbx_seq_one_letter_code
_entity_poly.pdbx_strand_id
1 'polypeptide(L)'
;MATRRIISQEKTLLEKDDRIGSSPAANEKSNITPAVPMAVIMKLLAFTLAMLVLPIGSYFFTVDRVFNGNSTFAGALAAIMANVVLIGYIVVAMAEDKSDQEQEKREAKKDR
;
A
#
# COMPACT_ATOMS: atom_id res chain seq x y z
N MET A 1 0.56 -41.28 -66.69
CA MET A 1 -0.44 -40.84 -65.69
C MET A 1 0.32 -40.26 -64.51
N ALA A 2 0.15 -38.96 -64.27
CA ALA A 2 0.88 -38.20 -63.26
C ALA A 2 0.06 -38.12 -61.96
N THR A 3 0.58 -38.67 -60.87
CA THR A 3 -0.06 -38.62 -59.54
C THR A 3 0.47 -37.40 -58.79
N ARG A 4 -0.41 -36.43 -58.49
CA ARG A 4 -0.07 -35.24 -57.70
C ARG A 4 0.15 -35.63 -56.24
N ARG A 5 1.29 -35.21 -55.69
CA ARG A 5 1.67 -35.31 -54.28
C ARG A 5 0.80 -34.36 -53.45
N ILE A 6 -0.13 -34.91 -52.67
CA ILE A 6 -0.81 -34.16 -51.60
C ILE A 6 0.15 -34.12 -50.40
N ILE A 7 0.63 -32.93 -50.08
CA ILE A 7 1.39 -32.63 -48.86
C ILE A 7 0.35 -32.44 -47.75
N SER A 8 0.01 -33.51 -47.03
CA SER A 8 -0.74 -33.38 -45.77
C SER A 8 0.18 -32.70 -44.76
N GLN A 9 -0.09 -31.42 -44.50
CA GLN A 9 0.54 -30.63 -43.44
C GLN A 9 0.00 -30.98 -42.04
N GLU A 10 -0.42 -32.22 -41.79
CA GLU A 10 -0.98 -32.64 -40.51
C GLU A 10 0.08 -33.24 -39.59
N LYS A 11 1.22 -32.54 -39.44
CA LYS A 11 2.06 -32.73 -38.26
C LYS A 11 1.55 -31.82 -37.14
N THR A 12 0.90 -32.48 -36.18
CA THR A 12 1.06 -32.26 -34.74
C THR A 12 0.63 -30.88 -34.20
N LEU A 13 -0.68 -30.62 -34.18
CA LEU A 13 -1.27 -29.71 -33.19
C LEU A 13 -1.25 -30.26 -31.74
N LEU A 14 -0.74 -31.48 -31.55
CA LEU A 14 -0.50 -32.12 -30.26
C LEU A 14 0.94 -31.98 -29.74
N GLU A 15 1.84 -31.32 -30.48
CA GLU A 15 3.25 -31.11 -30.07
C GLU A 15 3.53 -29.66 -29.63
N LYS A 16 2.50 -28.81 -29.61
CA LYS A 16 2.64 -27.39 -29.20
C LYS A 16 2.26 -27.12 -27.74
N ASP A 17 2.22 -28.16 -26.90
CA ASP A 17 1.91 -28.01 -25.46
C ASP A 17 3.01 -28.50 -24.52
N ASP A 18 4.23 -28.75 -25.01
CA ASP A 18 5.39 -29.04 -24.14
C ASP A 18 6.20 -27.79 -23.76
N ARG A 19 5.61 -26.58 -23.92
CA ARG A 19 6.19 -25.32 -23.43
C ARG A 19 5.22 -24.45 -22.63
N ILE A 20 4.11 -25.01 -22.17
CA ILE A 20 3.19 -24.38 -21.22
C ILE A 20 3.12 -25.28 -19.99
N GLY A 21 4.21 -25.30 -19.25
CA GLY A 21 4.35 -26.24 -18.14
C GLY A 21 5.76 -26.37 -17.62
N SER A 22 6.59 -25.34 -17.76
CA SER A 22 7.62 -25.11 -16.75
C SER A 22 6.90 -24.76 -15.45
N SER A 23 6.34 -25.77 -14.79
CA SER A 23 6.19 -25.74 -13.35
C SER A 23 7.54 -25.26 -12.82
N PRO A 24 7.57 -24.21 -11.97
CA PRO A 24 8.81 -23.82 -11.34
C PRO A 24 9.40 -25.10 -10.73
N ALA A 25 10.69 -25.36 -10.96
CA ALA A 25 11.34 -26.52 -10.38
C ALA A 25 10.97 -26.56 -8.90
N ALA A 26 10.71 -27.73 -8.31
CA ALA A 26 10.25 -27.89 -6.92
C ALA A 26 11.19 -27.29 -5.83
N ASN A 27 12.22 -26.56 -6.25
CA ASN A 27 13.20 -25.84 -5.46
C ASN A 27 13.19 -24.30 -5.68
N GLU A 28 12.24 -23.77 -6.48
CA GLU A 28 12.09 -22.32 -6.65
C GLU A 28 11.29 -21.78 -5.45
N LYS A 29 12.02 -21.40 -4.38
CA LYS A 29 11.44 -20.78 -3.19
C LYS A 29 10.56 -19.60 -3.60
N SER A 30 9.29 -19.64 -3.22
CA SER A 30 8.38 -18.51 -3.34
C SER A 30 9.04 -17.29 -2.69
N ASN A 31 9.16 -16.20 -3.45
CA ASN A 31 9.72 -14.96 -2.94
C ASN A 31 8.76 -14.39 -1.89
N ILE A 32 9.09 -14.61 -0.61
CA ILE A 32 8.35 -14.10 0.56
C ILE A 32 8.85 -12.72 1.02
N THR A 33 9.69 -12.06 0.21
CA THR A 33 10.14 -10.70 0.54
C THR A 33 8.91 -9.79 0.61
N PRO A 34 8.76 -8.98 1.68
CA PRO A 34 7.59 -8.12 1.83
C PRO A 34 7.42 -7.22 0.60
N ALA A 35 6.28 -7.35 -0.08
CA ALA A 35 5.97 -6.56 -1.27
C ALA A 35 5.75 -5.07 -0.95
N VAL A 36 5.56 -4.73 0.32
CA VAL A 36 5.35 -3.36 0.81
C VAL A 36 6.53 -2.92 1.68
N PRO A 37 7.11 -1.72 1.45
CA PRO A 37 8.21 -1.21 2.27
C PRO A 37 7.83 -1.07 3.74
N MET A 38 8.73 -1.43 4.66
CA MET A 38 8.51 -1.33 6.11
C MET A 38 8.17 0.10 6.58
N ALA A 39 8.74 1.12 5.92
CA ALA A 39 8.41 2.52 6.21
C ALA A 39 6.92 2.82 6.02
N VAL A 40 6.30 2.27 4.97
CA VAL A 40 4.86 2.43 4.70
C VAL A 40 4.04 1.76 5.80
N ILE A 41 4.41 0.55 6.21
CA ILE A 41 3.72 -0.18 7.28
C ILE A 41 3.70 0.64 8.58
N MET A 42 4.84 1.21 8.97
CA MET A 42 4.94 2.03 10.18
C MET A 42 4.07 3.28 10.10
N LYS A 43 4.00 3.94 8.93
CA LYS A 43 3.13 5.10 8.71
C LYS A 43 1.65 4.74 8.85
N LEU A 44 1.22 3.65 8.20
CA LEU A 44 -0.16 3.17 8.29
C LEU A 44 -0.55 2.83 9.74
N LEU A 45 0.36 2.18 10.47
CA LEU A 45 0.15 1.87 11.89
C LEU A 45 0.06 3.15 12.73
N ALA A 46 0.96 4.12 12.52
CA ALA A 46 0.93 5.38 13.24
C ALA A 46 -0.38 6.15 13.01
N PHE A 47 -0.88 6.21 11.77
CA PHE A 47 -2.12 6.91 11.46
C PHE A 47 -3.37 6.21 11.99
N THR A 48 -3.41 4.88 11.93
CA THR A 48 -4.52 4.12 12.52
C THR A 48 -4.57 4.30 14.04
N LEU A 49 -3.42 4.27 14.71
CA LEU A 49 -3.32 4.57 16.13
C LEU A 49 -3.72 6.02 16.42
N ALA A 50 -3.23 6.99 15.66
CA ALA A 50 -3.57 8.40 15.82
C ALA A 50 -5.08 8.65 15.71
N MET A 51 -5.74 8.03 14.73
CA MET A 51 -7.19 8.15 14.52
C MET A 51 -8.00 7.56 15.66
N LEU A 52 -7.47 6.56 16.36
CA LEU A 52 -8.10 6.00 17.56
C LEU A 52 -7.80 6.84 18.81
N VAL A 53 -6.53 7.12 19.06
CA VAL A 53 -6.06 7.67 20.34
C VAL A 53 -6.32 9.17 20.46
N LEU A 54 -6.18 9.96 19.40
CA LEU A 54 -6.36 11.41 19.50
C LEU A 54 -7.82 11.82 19.75
N PRO A 55 -8.83 11.35 19.00
CA PRO A 55 -10.22 11.75 19.24
C PRO A 55 -10.76 11.16 20.55
N ILE A 56 -10.48 9.87 20.82
CA ILE A 56 -10.94 9.20 22.05
C ILE A 56 -10.19 9.75 23.27
N GLY A 57 -8.88 9.94 23.17
CA GLY A 57 -8.07 10.53 24.22
C GLY A 57 -8.51 11.97 24.51
N SER A 58 -8.80 12.77 23.49
CA SER A 58 -9.34 14.12 23.66
C SER A 58 -10.69 14.11 24.38
N TYR A 59 -11.57 13.14 24.07
CA TYR A 59 -12.86 13.03 24.76
C TYR A 59 -12.67 12.80 26.26
N PHE A 60 -11.95 11.74 26.64
CA PHE A 60 -11.74 11.41 28.06
C PHE A 60 -10.89 12.42 28.80
N PHE A 61 -9.94 13.06 28.11
CA PHE A 61 -9.15 14.14 28.71
C PHE A 61 -10.02 15.37 29.01
N THR A 62 -10.94 15.74 28.12
CA THR A 62 -11.71 16.98 28.27
C THR A 62 -13.00 16.83 29.06
N VAL A 63 -13.62 15.66 29.10
CA VAL A 63 -14.86 15.43 29.85
C VAL A 63 -14.68 15.72 31.34
N ASP A 64 -13.61 15.21 31.95
CA ASP A 64 -13.38 15.36 33.40
C ASP A 64 -12.54 16.60 33.75
N ARG A 65 -11.61 17.00 32.88
CA ARG A 65 -10.66 18.08 33.17
C ARG A 65 -11.17 19.47 32.80
N VAL A 66 -12.02 19.58 31.78
CA VAL A 66 -12.42 20.87 31.19
C VAL A 66 -13.92 21.10 31.34
N PHE A 67 -14.75 20.07 31.12
CA PHE A 67 -16.19 20.21 31.03
C PHE A 67 -16.98 19.67 32.24
N ASN A 68 -16.30 19.32 33.36
CA ASN A 68 -16.92 18.84 34.60
C ASN A 68 -18.00 17.75 34.40
N GLY A 69 -17.75 16.80 33.50
CA GLY A 69 -18.66 15.69 33.21
C GLY A 69 -19.66 15.94 32.09
N ASN A 70 -19.64 17.10 31.41
CA ASN A 70 -20.53 17.35 30.28
C ASN A 70 -20.04 16.64 29.00
N SER A 71 -20.58 15.46 28.76
CA SER A 71 -20.24 14.59 27.62
C SER A 71 -20.61 15.18 26.26
N THR A 72 -21.58 16.09 26.18
CA THR A 72 -21.98 16.71 24.91
C THR A 72 -20.89 17.64 24.38
N PHE A 73 -20.32 18.51 25.23
CA PHE A 73 -19.24 19.41 24.81
C PHE A 73 -17.93 18.66 24.58
N ALA A 74 -17.62 17.66 25.42
CA ALA A 74 -16.45 16.80 25.22
C ALA A 74 -16.54 16.00 23.92
N GLY A 75 -17.74 15.47 23.60
CA GLY A 75 -18.01 14.77 22.34
C GLY A 75 -17.90 15.67 21.12
N ALA A 76 -18.43 16.90 21.19
CA ALA A 76 -18.30 17.88 20.12
C ALA A 76 -16.83 18.24 19.87
N LEU A 77 -16.03 18.43 20.92
CA LEU A 77 -14.60 18.68 20.79
C LEU A 77 -13.86 17.47 20.18
N ALA A 78 -14.20 16.25 20.58
CA ALA A 78 -13.62 15.04 20.00
C ALA A 78 -13.92 14.91 18.50
N ALA A 79 -15.13 15.27 18.07
CA ALA A 79 -15.48 15.31 16.64
C ALA A 79 -14.67 16.36 15.88
N ILE A 80 -14.43 17.54 16.47
CA ILE A 80 -13.53 18.55 15.90
C ILE A 80 -12.10 18.00 15.80
N MET A 81 -11.61 17.34 16.84
CA MET A 81 -10.27 16.74 16.86
C MET A 81 -10.11 15.64 15.80
N ALA A 82 -11.15 14.87 15.49
CA ALA A 82 -11.11 13.89 14.39
C ALA A 82 -10.84 14.57 13.04
N ASN A 83 -11.46 15.73 12.77
CA ASN A 83 -11.19 16.50 11.55
C ASN A 83 -9.77 17.09 11.53
N VAL A 84 -9.24 17.49 12.70
CA VAL A 84 -7.85 17.93 12.83
C VAL A 84 -6.88 16.79 12.48
N VAL A 85 -7.15 15.56 12.93
CA VAL A 85 -6.35 14.38 12.57
C VAL A 85 -6.38 14.13 11.08
N LEU A 86 -7.54 14.25 10.43
CA LEU A 86 -7.67 14.11 8.97
C LEU A 86 -6.82 15.16 8.24
N ILE A 87 -6.89 16.43 8.63
CA ILE A 87 -6.08 17.50 8.04
C ILE A 87 -4.58 17.22 8.27
N GLY A 88 -4.21 16.79 9.49
CA GLY A 88 -2.84 16.40 9.83
C GLY A 88 -2.31 15.27 8.94
N TYR A 89 -3.13 14.25 8.67
CA TYR A 89 -2.80 13.18 7.72
C TYR A 89 -2.49 13.73 6.33
N ILE A 90 -3.34 14.62 5.81
CA ILE A 90 -3.14 15.23 4.48
C ILE A 90 -1.82 16.04 4.45
N VAL A 91 -1.53 16.82 5.49
CA VAL A 91 -0.30 17.61 5.59
C VAL A 91 0.94 16.71 5.59
N VAL A 92 0.94 15.64 6.38
CA VAL A 92 2.06 14.69 6.44
C VAL A 92 2.21 13.99 5.09
N ALA A 93 1.12 13.54 4.47
CA ALA A 93 1.16 12.93 3.14
C ALA A 93 1.78 13.87 2.09
N MET A 94 1.42 15.16 2.11
CA MET A 94 2.04 16.16 1.22
C MET A 94 3.52 16.44 1.53
N ALA A 95 3.91 16.38 2.81
CA ALA A 95 5.31 16.59 3.21
C ALA A 95 6.19 15.41 2.76
N GLU A 96 5.67 14.19 2.89
CA GLU A 96 6.35 12.97 2.45
C GLU A 96 6.48 12.90 0.92
N ASP A 97 5.44 13.27 0.19
CA ASP A 97 5.48 13.31 -1.28
C ASP A 97 6.57 14.28 -1.80
N LYS A 98 6.80 15.40 -1.09
CA LYS A 98 7.88 16.34 -1.42
C LYS A 98 9.27 15.80 -1.07
N SER A 99 9.43 15.11 0.05
CA SER A 99 10.74 14.58 0.45
C SER A 99 11.22 13.49 -0.49
N ASP A 100 10.32 12.64 -0.96
CA ASP A 100 10.63 11.54 -1.88
C ASP A 100 11.08 12.11 -3.24
N GLN A 101 10.35 13.11 -3.77
CA GLN A 101 10.72 13.84 -4.98
C GLN A 101 12.07 14.56 -4.89
N GLU A 102 12.43 15.09 -3.71
CA GLU A 102 13.73 15.74 -3.51
C GLU A 102 14.88 14.74 -3.40
N GLN A 103 14.66 13.58 -2.77
CA GLN A 103 15.67 12.52 -2.69
C GLN A 103 15.97 11.96 -4.08
N GLU A 104 14.95 11.65 -4.87
CA GLU A 104 15.11 11.18 -6.25
C GLU A 104 15.91 12.19 -7.11
N LYS A 105 15.64 13.49 -6.97
CA LYS A 105 16.37 14.55 -7.69
C LYS A 105 17.83 14.68 -7.24
N ARG A 106 18.14 14.42 -5.98
CA ARG A 106 19.52 14.46 -5.45
C ARG A 106 20.32 13.24 -5.90
N GLU A 107 19.70 12.07 -5.92
CA GLU A 107 20.32 10.83 -6.42
C GLU A 107 20.60 10.93 -7.93
N ALA A 108 19.64 11.42 -8.72
CA ALA A 108 19.81 11.63 -10.16
C ALA A 108 20.91 12.66 -10.53
N LYS A 109 21.22 13.61 -9.64
CA LYS A 109 22.33 14.57 -9.82
C LYS A 109 23.69 14.04 -9.38
N LYS A 110 23.73 13.01 -8.53
CA LYS A 110 24.98 12.42 -8.02
C LYS A 110 25.56 11.38 -8.98
N ASP A 111 24.71 10.79 -9.80
CA ASP A 111 25.07 9.80 -10.83
C ASP A 111 25.49 10.42 -12.18
N ARG A 112 25.57 11.75 -12.29
CA ARG A 112 25.89 12.49 -13.53
C ARG A 112 27.12 13.36 -13.35
#